data_AF-A0A7R9DMR2-F1
#
_entry.id   AF-A0A7R9DMR2-F1
#
_cell.length_a   1.000
_cell.length_b   1.000
_cell.length_c   1.000
_cell.angle_alpha   90.00
_cell.angle_beta   90.00
_cell.angle_gamma   90.00
#
_symmetry.space_group_name_H-M   'P 1'
#
loop_
_entity.id
_entity.type
_entity.pdbx_description
1 polymer ?
#
loop_
_entity_poly.entity_id
_entity_poly.type
_entity_poly.pdbx_seq_one_letter_code
_entity_poly.pdbx_strand_id
1 'polypeptide(L)'
;MLTNVDLYWKATKFHGIVAYFSNREWKFHDANMGALLEKTSPEDRDVFYFDVRSIVWKDYLYEYVKGVRTYLVKEPLDTLPQARKNYQWLYMMHWVLMLVAMFLFYQLMWSLIFR
;
A
#
# COMPACT_ATOMS: atom_id res chain seq x y z
N MET A 1 -26.00 -11.82 4.54
CA MET A 1 -25.62 -11.21 3.25
C MET A 1 -25.19 -9.78 3.58
N LEU A 2 -23.90 -9.48 3.62
CA LEU A 2 -23.41 -8.13 3.99
C LEU A 2 -23.74 -7.18 2.83
N THR A 3 -24.46 -6.10 3.10
CA THR A 3 -24.70 -5.08 2.07
C THR A 3 -23.38 -4.37 1.75
N ASN A 4 -23.23 -3.86 0.52
CA ASN A 4 -22.03 -3.12 0.10
C ASN A 4 -21.70 -1.93 1.05
N VAL A 5 -22.71 -1.40 1.74
CA VAL A 5 -22.59 -0.31 2.72
C VAL A 5 -21.96 -0.79 4.04
N ASP A 6 -22.34 -1.96 4.54
CA ASP A 6 -21.76 -2.51 5.79
C ASP A 6 -20.28 -2.84 5.63
N LEU A 7 -19.89 -3.35 4.46
CA LEU A 7 -18.50 -3.64 4.13
C LEU A 7 -17.66 -2.35 4.09
N TYR A 8 -18.21 -1.29 3.50
CA TYR A 8 -17.56 0.02 3.45
C TYR A 8 -17.28 0.59 4.86
N TRP A 9 -18.26 0.52 5.77
CA TRP A 9 -18.07 0.98 7.15
C TRP A 9 -17.06 0.16 7.93
N LYS A 10 -17.00 -1.16 7.69
CA LYS A 10 -15.97 -2.01 8.29
C LYS A 10 -14.58 -1.65 7.77
N ALA A 11 -14.44 -1.44 6.47
CA ALA A 11 -13.16 -1.09 5.85
C ALA A 11 -12.65 0.28 6.34
N THR A 12 -13.53 1.29 6.41
CA THR A 12 -13.17 2.62 6.91
C THR A 12 -12.81 2.63 8.39
N LYS A 13 -13.54 1.87 9.23
CA LYS A 13 -13.19 1.70 10.65
C LYS A 13 -11.82 1.04 10.81
N PHE A 14 -11.55 -0.03 10.06
CA PHE A 14 -10.25 -0.69 10.07
C PHE A 14 -9.13 0.25 9.61
N HIS A 15 -9.36 0.99 8.52
CA HIS A 15 -8.42 1.99 8.04
C HIS A 15 -8.07 3.02 9.12
N GLY A 16 -9.07 3.54 9.85
CA GLY A 16 -8.82 4.49 10.94
C GLY A 16 -7.91 3.95 12.04
N ILE A 17 -8.03 2.66 12.37
CA ILE A 17 -7.16 2.00 13.36
C ILE A 17 -5.73 1.88 12.82
N VAL A 18 -5.58 1.38 11.59
CA VAL A 18 -4.26 1.14 10.98
C VAL A 18 -3.53 2.44 10.67
N ALA A 19 -4.25 3.50 10.29
CA ALA A 19 -3.69 4.80 9.93
C ALA A 19 -2.81 5.40 11.05
N TYR A 20 -3.17 5.18 12.32
CA TYR A 20 -2.35 5.64 13.44
C TYR A 20 -0.94 5.02 13.42
N PHE A 21 -0.83 3.73 13.07
CA PHE A 21 0.43 3.00 13.04
C PHE A 21 1.18 3.21 11.73
N SER A 22 0.48 3.27 10.61
CA SER A 22 1.10 3.31 9.28
C SER A 22 1.56 4.71 8.84
N ASN A 23 0.91 5.78 9.31
CA ASN A 23 1.18 7.15 8.83
C ASN A 23 2.07 7.98 9.76
N ARG A 24 2.57 7.40 10.85
CA ARG A 24 3.47 8.07 11.78
C ARG A 24 4.89 7.59 11.56
N GLU A 25 5.84 8.49 11.75
CA GLU A 25 7.24 8.10 11.87
C GLU A 25 7.50 7.52 13.25
N TRP A 26 8.15 6.37 13.27
CA TRP A 26 8.53 5.67 14.49
C TRP A 26 10.05 5.67 14.58
N LYS A 27 10.58 6.32 15.62
CA LYS A 27 12.00 6.24 15.96
C LYS A 27 12.20 5.05 16.89
N PHE A 28 12.80 3.99 16.36
CA PHE A 28 13.19 2.82 17.14
C PHE A 28 14.62 3.01 17.64
N HIS A 29 14.84 2.84 18.95
CA HIS A 29 16.17 2.80 19.53
C HIS A 29 16.66 1.36 19.55
N ASP A 30 17.74 1.05 18.82
CA ASP A 30 18.24 -0.31 18.59
C ASP A 30 19.69 -0.51 19.07
N ALA A 31 20.21 0.39 19.91
CA ALA A 31 21.61 0.36 20.36
C ALA A 31 22.04 -1.00 20.94
N ASN A 32 21.14 -1.69 21.66
CA ASN A 32 21.42 -3.02 22.20
C ASN A 32 21.56 -4.08 21.10
N MET A 33 20.77 -3.98 20.01
CA MET A 33 20.87 -4.89 18.87
C MET A 33 22.18 -4.67 18.12
N GLY A 34 22.60 -3.42 17.92
CA GLY A 34 23.91 -3.10 17.35
C GLY A 34 25.06 -3.65 18.19
N ALA A 35 25.03 -3.43 19.51
CA ALA A 35 26.04 -3.94 20.42
C ALA A 35 26.07 -5.48 20.47
N LEU A 36 24.91 -6.14 20.37
CA LEU A 36 24.82 -7.60 20.28
C LEU A 36 25.46 -8.09 18.98
N LEU A 37 25.14 -7.45 17.86
CA LEU A 37 25.70 -7.80 16.57
C LEU A 37 27.23 -7.70 16.59
N GLU A 38 27.78 -6.60 17.11
CA GLU A 38 29.24 -6.40 17.23
C GLU A 38 29.93 -7.49 18.06
N LYS A 39 29.28 -7.97 19.13
CA LYS A 39 29.80 -9.03 20.00
C LYS A 39 29.62 -10.44 19.44
N THR A 40 28.77 -10.61 18.43
CA THR A 40 28.51 -11.91 17.80
C THR A 40 29.68 -12.26 16.87
N SER A 41 30.15 -13.51 16.92
CA SER A 41 31.24 -13.96 16.03
C SER A 41 30.79 -13.95 14.56
N PRO A 42 31.71 -13.87 13.59
CA PRO A 42 31.36 -13.96 12.18
C PRO A 42 30.58 -15.24 11.85
N GLU A 43 30.95 -16.37 12.45
CA GLU A 43 30.31 -17.66 12.23
C GLU A 43 28.85 -17.66 12.70
N ASP A 44 28.59 -17.09 13.88
CA ASP A 44 27.22 -17.01 14.43
C ASP A 44 26.34 -16.02 13.65
N ARG A 45 26.93 -14.97 13.07
CA ARG A 45 26.21 -14.02 12.20
C ARG A 45 25.75 -14.66 10.90
N ASP A 46 26.49 -15.65 10.39
CA ASP A 46 26.11 -16.38 9.17
C ASP A 46 24.98 -17.39 9.43
N VAL A 47 24.84 -17.86 10.67
CA VAL A 47 23.78 -18.80 11.08
C VAL A 47 22.51 -18.08 11.52
N PHE A 48 22.65 -16.94 12.21
CA PHE A 48 21.52 -16.18 12.76
C PHE A 48 21.32 -14.86 12.02
N TYR A 49 20.26 -14.78 11.22
CA TYR A 49 19.93 -13.60 10.42
C TYR A 49 19.10 -12.58 11.23
N PHE A 50 19.79 -11.65 11.89
CA PHE A 50 19.14 -10.56 12.64
C PHE A 50 19.68 -9.15 12.30
N ASP A 51 20.70 -9.05 11.45
CA ASP A 51 21.15 -7.75 10.91
C ASP A 51 20.16 -7.27 9.83
N VAL A 52 19.30 -6.32 10.22
CA VAL A 52 18.30 -5.70 9.34
C VAL A 52 18.96 -4.98 8.14
N ARG A 53 20.22 -4.55 8.26
CA ARG A 53 20.95 -3.86 7.18
C ARG A 53 21.30 -4.80 6.02
N SER A 54 21.30 -6.11 6.26
CA SER A 54 21.55 -7.11 5.22
C SER A 54 20.32 -7.35 4.31
N ILE A 55 19.15 -6.84 4.70
CA ILE A 55 17.90 -7.05 3.96
C ILE A 55 17.89 -6.20 2.68
N VAL A 56 17.77 -6.87 1.53
CA VAL A 56 17.41 -6.22 0.26
C VAL A 56 15.91 -5.90 0.29
N TRP A 57 15.56 -4.73 0.81
CA TRP A 57 14.18 -4.33 1.09
C TRP A 57 13.23 -4.46 -0.09
N LYS A 58 13.71 -4.19 -1.32
CA LYS A 58 12.90 -4.30 -2.53
C LYS A 58 12.39 -5.73 -2.75
N ASP A 59 13.28 -6.71 -2.61
CA ASP A 59 12.96 -8.11 -2.86
C ASP A 59 12.14 -8.68 -1.71
N TYR A 60 12.51 -8.33 -0.47
CA TYR A 60 11.74 -8.69 0.73
C TYR A 60 10.29 -8.21 0.62
N LEU A 61 10.06 -6.93 0.29
CA LEU A 61 8.72 -6.37 0.16
C LEU A 61 7.96 -7.00 -1.02
N TYR A 62 8.64 -7.32 -2.11
CA TYR A 62 8.01 -7.98 -3.26
C TYR A 62 7.50 -9.38 -2.88
N GLU A 63 8.32 -10.20 -2.23
CA GLU A 63 7.92 -11.52 -1.75
C GLU A 63 6.85 -11.43 -0.65
N TYR A 64 7.01 -10.49 0.29
CA TYR A 64 6.03 -10.22 1.34
C TYR A 64 4.64 -9.93 0.77
N VAL A 65 4.54 -8.98 -0.18
CA VAL A 65 3.24 -8.60 -0.79
C VAL A 65 2.62 -9.77 -1.56
N LYS A 66 3.42 -10.58 -2.27
CA LYS A 66 2.92 -11.81 -2.92
C LYS A 66 2.39 -12.82 -1.89
N GLY A 67 3.09 -13.00 -0.77
CA GLY A 67 2.67 -13.85 0.33
C GLY A 67 1.35 -13.39 0.94
N VAL A 68 1.22 -12.09 1.25
CA VAL A 68 -0.03 -11.49 1.74
C VAL A 68 -1.19 -11.77 0.78
N ARG A 69 -1.00 -11.51 -0.52
CA ARG A 69 -2.02 -11.75 -1.54
C ARG A 69 -2.45 -13.22 -1.57
N THR A 70 -1.49 -14.13 -1.59
CA THR A 70 -1.75 -15.56 -1.77
C THR A 70 -2.38 -16.20 -0.52
N TYR A 71 -1.87 -15.87 0.67
CA TYR A 71 -2.23 -16.58 1.90
C TYR A 71 -3.25 -15.85 2.77
N LEU A 72 -3.15 -14.52 2.89
CA LEU A 72 -4.09 -13.74 3.71
C LEU A 72 -5.34 -13.35 2.91
N VAL A 73 -5.15 -12.82 1.71
CA VAL A 73 -6.24 -12.39 0.82
C VAL A 73 -6.84 -13.58 0.06
N LYS A 74 -6.10 -14.69 -0.05
CA LYS A 74 -6.51 -15.92 -0.75
C LYS A 74 -6.76 -15.69 -2.25
N GLU A 75 -6.01 -14.79 -2.87
CA GLU A 75 -6.06 -14.53 -4.31
C GLU A 75 -4.82 -15.11 -5.01
N PRO A 76 -4.98 -15.99 -6.01
CA PRO A 76 -3.86 -16.56 -6.74
C PRO A 76 -3.17 -15.50 -7.62
N LEU A 77 -1.86 -15.66 -7.84
CA LEU A 77 -1.06 -14.70 -8.62
C LEU A 77 -1.47 -14.61 -10.09
N ASP A 78 -2.10 -15.66 -10.63
CA ASP A 78 -2.60 -15.71 -12.01
C ASP A 78 -3.71 -14.68 -12.28
N THR A 79 -4.32 -14.11 -11.23
CA THR A 79 -5.32 -13.03 -11.35
C THR A 79 -4.70 -11.65 -11.61
N LEU A 80 -3.38 -11.50 -11.44
CA LEU A 80 -2.68 -10.21 -11.59
C LEU A 80 -2.86 -9.56 -12.98
N PRO A 81 -2.79 -10.28 -14.12
CA PRO A 81 -3.03 -9.68 -15.43
C PRO A 81 -4.44 -9.10 -15.55
N GLN A 82 -5.44 -9.79 -15.01
CA GLN A 82 -6.82 -9.30 -15.02
C GLN A 82 -6.99 -8.08 -14.10
N ALA A 83 -6.42 -8.12 -12.90
CA ALA A 83 -6.43 -6.98 -11.98
C ALA A 83 -5.78 -5.73 -12.60
N ARG A 84 -4.67 -5.89 -13.34
CA ARG A 84 -4.01 -4.79 -14.07
C ARG A 84 -4.91 -4.21 -15.16
N LYS A 85 -5.61 -5.05 -15.94
CA LYS A 85 -6.57 -4.57 -16.93
C LYS A 85 -7.70 -3.78 -16.27
N ASN A 86 -8.29 -4.31 -15.20
CA ASN A 86 -9.36 -3.63 -14.47
C ASN A 86 -8.88 -2.27 -13.92
N TYR A 87 -7.67 -2.21 -13.38
CA TYR A 87 -7.07 -0.97 -12.92
C TYR A 87 -6.87 0.05 -14.06
N GLN A 88 -6.38 -0.38 -15.22
CA GLN A 88 -6.25 0.48 -16.40
C GLN A 88 -7.59 1.06 -16.87
N TRP A 89 -8.65 0.23 -16.87
CA TRP A 89 -10.01 0.69 -17.16
C TRP A 89 -10.49 1.74 -16.17
N LEU A 90 -10.36 1.48 -14.86
CA LEU A 90 -10.75 2.43 -13.81
C LEU A 90 -9.96 3.74 -13.92
N TYR A 91 -8.66 3.64 -14.21
CA TYR A 91 -7.79 4.80 -14.41
C TYR A 91 -8.25 5.64 -15.61
N MET A 92 -8.56 5.01 -16.74
CA MET A 92 -9.10 5.71 -17.92
C MET A 92 -10.44 6.38 -17.60
N MET A 93 -11.35 5.68 -16.93
CA MET A 93 -12.64 6.25 -16.51
C MET A 93 -12.46 7.47 -15.61
N HIS A 94 -11.52 7.42 -14.66
CA HIS A 94 -11.19 8.54 -13.79
C HIS A 94 -10.75 9.77 -14.58
N TRP A 95 -9.83 9.61 -15.54
CA TRP A 95 -9.35 10.72 -16.37
C TRP A 95 -10.44 11.31 -17.26
N VAL A 96 -11.27 10.47 -17.87
CA VAL A 96 -12.42 10.93 -18.67
C VAL A 96 -13.38 11.74 -17.79
N LEU A 97 -13.70 11.24 -16.59
CA LEU A 97 -14.56 11.94 -15.65
C LEU A 97 -13.99 13.30 -15.25
N MET A 98 -12.68 13.36 -14.95
CA MET A 98 -12.00 14.61 -14.60
C MET A 98 -12.01 15.61 -15.75
N LEU A 99 -11.77 15.17 -16.98
CA LEU A 99 -11.85 16.03 -18.17
C LEU A 99 -13.27 16.59 -18.38
N VAL A 100 -14.30 15.75 -18.25
CA VAL A 100 -15.70 16.19 -18.34
C VAL A 100 -16.03 17.20 -17.23
N ALA A 101 -15.62 16.93 -15.99
CA ALA A 101 -15.84 17.84 -14.87
C ALA A 101 -15.16 19.20 -15.09
N MET A 102 -13.91 19.22 -15.56
CA MET A 102 -13.19 20.45 -15.90
C MET A 102 -13.86 21.22 -17.03
N PHE A 103 -14.34 20.52 -18.07
CA PHE A 103 -15.07 21.15 -19.17
C PHE A 103 -16.38 21.79 -18.70
N LEU A 104 -17.17 21.08 -17.91
CA LEU A 104 -18.41 21.61 -17.34
C LEU A 104 -18.15 22.82 -16.42
N PHE A 105 -17.10 22.74 -15.61
CA PHE A 105 -16.67 23.86 -14.76
C PHE A 105 -16.26 25.08 -15.60
N TYR A 106 -15.50 24.89 -16.68
CA TYR A 106 -15.12 25.95 -17.60
C TYR A 106 -16.35 26.59 -18.27
N GLN A 107 -17.30 25.78 -18.75
CA GLN A 107 -18.55 26.28 -19.36
C GLN A 107 -19.36 27.11 -18.35
N LEU A 108 -19.46 26.66 -17.11
CA LEU A 108 -20.13 27.39 -16.03
C LEU A 108 -19.46 28.75 -15.79
N MET A 109 -18.13 28.77 -15.64
CA MET A 109 -17.38 30.01 -15.44
C MET A 109 -17.54 30.99 -16.60
N TRP A 110 -17.43 30.50 -17.85
CA TRP A 110 -17.65 31.31 -19.04
C TRP A 110 -19.03 31.94 -19.05
N SER A 111 -20.07 31.15 -18.73
CA SER A 111 -21.46 31.64 -18.69
C SER A 111 -21.72 32.68 -17.59
N LEU A 112 -20.95 32.67 -16.50
CA LEU A 112 -21.06 33.64 -15.40
C LEU A 112 -20.31 34.94 -15.69
N ILE A 113 -19.23 34.89 -16.46
CA ILE A 113 -18.40 36.06 -16.82
C ILE A 113 -19.01 36.85 -17.98
N PHE A 114 -19.62 36.17 -18.95
CA PHE A 114 -20.21 36.77 -20.16
C PHE A 114 -21.74 36.96 -20.08
N ARG A 115 -22.30 36.88 -18.87
CA ARG A 115 -23.67 37.28 -18.55
C ARG A 115 -23.65 38.64 -17.87
#